data_AF-A0A6B0UKG4-F1
#
_entry.id   AF-A0A6B0UKG4-F1
#
_cell.length_a   1.000
_cell.length_b   1.000
_cell.length_c   1.000
_cell.angle_alpha   90.00
_cell.angle_beta   90.00
_cell.angle_gamma   90.00
#
_symmetry.space_group_name_H-M   'P 1'
#
loop_
_entity.id
_entity.type
_entity.pdbx_description
1 polymer ?
#
loop_
_entity_poly.entity_id
_entity_poly.type
_entity_poly.pdbx_seq_one_letter_code
_entity_poly.pdbx_strand_id
1 'polypeptide(L)'
;MADDADAKAGSSMDTHGEIGVNITKEEAVKDIEPIYDTPTFKTKTIQELMLMGFQDEKTKMNAQALKLTCEILRLLAHEGAARAAMQAKLQGDHEVTLEHLEKNLPQLMLDFP
;
A
#
# COMPACT_ATOMS: atom_id res chain seq x y z
N MET A 1 2.90 -45.36 62.60
CA MET A 1 2.69 -44.02 63.17
C MET A 1 3.79 -43.17 62.54
N ALA A 2 3.53 -42.26 61.59
CA ALA A 2 2.44 -41.26 61.51
C ALA A 2 2.65 -40.17 62.59
N ASP A 3 2.80 -38.86 62.32
CA ASP A 3 2.92 -38.06 61.07
C ASP A 3 3.91 -36.87 61.36
N ASP A 4 4.15 -35.78 60.60
CA ASP A 4 3.60 -35.18 59.36
C ASP A 4 4.59 -34.15 58.72
N ALA A 5 4.21 -33.57 57.57
CA ALA A 5 4.46 -32.19 57.08
C ALA A 5 5.87 -31.65 56.69
N ASP A 6 6.02 -31.43 55.36
CA ASP A 6 6.42 -30.19 54.65
C ASP A 6 7.71 -29.37 55.00
N ALA A 7 8.60 -29.18 54.01
CA ALA A 7 9.23 -27.86 53.72
C ALA A 7 9.97 -27.77 52.36
N LYS A 8 9.40 -26.99 51.42
CA LYS A 8 10.06 -26.10 50.42
C LYS A 8 11.15 -26.59 49.42
N ALA A 9 10.73 -26.57 48.14
CA ALA A 9 11.21 -25.67 47.07
C ALA A 9 12.57 -25.89 46.34
N GLY A 10 12.46 -26.18 45.03
CA GLY A 10 13.10 -25.35 43.99
C GLY A 10 14.26 -25.95 43.19
N SER A 11 14.01 -26.26 41.91
CA SER A 11 14.98 -26.12 40.82
C SER A 11 14.24 -25.93 39.48
N SER A 12 14.91 -25.34 38.48
CA SER A 12 14.25 -24.85 37.26
C SER A 12 13.96 -25.93 36.22
N MET A 13 12.91 -25.70 35.43
CA MET A 13 12.83 -26.24 34.07
C MET A 13 13.80 -25.48 33.17
N ASP A 14 14.48 -26.18 32.27
CA ASP A 14 15.07 -25.63 31.05
C ASP A 14 14.97 -26.68 29.93
N THR A 15 13.82 -26.73 29.28
CA THR A 15 13.62 -27.49 28.04
C THR A 15 13.74 -26.54 26.86
N HIS A 16 14.89 -26.53 26.18
CA HIS A 16 15.06 -25.85 24.90
C HIS A 16 14.20 -26.52 23.82
N GLY A 17 12.93 -26.12 23.72
CA GLY A 17 12.09 -26.41 22.57
C GLY A 17 12.45 -25.49 21.41
N GLU A 18 12.87 -26.06 20.28
CA GLU A 18 13.05 -25.29 19.05
C GLU A 18 11.69 -24.72 18.60
N ILE A 19 11.57 -23.40 18.53
CA ILE A 19 10.36 -22.74 18.01
C ILE A 19 10.38 -22.82 16.48
N GLY A 20 10.05 -24.01 15.97
CA GLY A 20 9.79 -24.25 14.56
C GLY A 20 8.51 -23.53 14.13
N VAL A 21 8.63 -22.25 13.77
CA VAL A 21 7.51 -21.46 13.21
C VAL A 21 7.20 -21.95 11.80
N ASN A 22 6.45 -23.05 11.73
CA ASN A 22 5.99 -23.66 10.49
C ASN A 22 4.81 -22.83 9.92
N ILE A 23 5.11 -21.63 9.42
CA ILE A 23 4.13 -20.73 8.79
C ILE A 23 3.52 -21.47 7.61
N THR A 24 2.28 -21.92 7.76
CA THR A 24 1.56 -22.54 6.67
C THR A 24 1.22 -21.47 5.63
N LYS A 25 1.31 -21.81 4.35
CA LYS A 25 1.07 -20.82 3.26
C LYS A 25 -0.34 -20.23 3.27
N GLU A 26 -1.28 -20.84 3.98
CA GLU A 26 -2.65 -20.34 4.14
C GLU A 26 -2.77 -19.19 5.16
N GLU A 27 -1.86 -19.09 6.13
CA GLU A 27 -1.92 -18.00 7.13
C GLU A 27 -1.53 -16.66 6.53
N ALA A 28 -0.49 -16.64 5.68
CA ALA A 28 -0.03 -15.46 4.95
C ALA A 28 -1.04 -14.93 3.89
N VAL A 29 -2.19 -15.59 3.71
CA VAL A 29 -3.26 -15.17 2.77
C VAL A 29 -4.47 -14.56 3.51
N LYS A 30 -4.60 -14.77 4.83
CA LYS A 30 -5.78 -14.31 5.61
C LYS A 30 -5.82 -12.79 5.81
N ASP A 31 -4.65 -12.16 5.93
CA ASP A 31 -4.50 -10.71 6.12
C ASP A 31 -4.40 -9.93 4.79
N ILE A 32 -4.50 -10.62 3.65
CA ILE A 32 -4.72 -9.96 2.37
C ILE A 32 -6.21 -9.61 2.32
N GLU A 33 -6.56 -8.39 2.77
CA GLU A 33 -7.85 -7.80 2.43
C GLU A 33 -8.03 -7.90 0.91
N PRO A 34 -9.10 -8.56 0.41
CA PRO A 34 -9.37 -8.62 -1.01
C PRO A 34 -9.34 -7.23 -1.65
N ILE A 35 -8.86 -7.14 -2.89
CA ILE A 35 -8.70 -5.86 -3.58
C ILE A 35 -10.09 -5.39 -4.07
N TYR A 36 -10.95 -4.94 -3.15
CA TYR A 36 -12.31 -4.52 -3.44
C TYR A 36 -12.32 -3.16 -4.14
N ASP A 37 -12.60 -3.17 -5.45
CA ASP A 37 -13.09 -2.02 -6.24
C ASP A 37 -12.45 -0.65 -5.94
N THR A 38 -11.12 -0.61 -5.82
CA THR A 38 -10.38 0.65 -5.68
C THR A 38 -10.67 1.54 -6.89
N PRO A 39 -11.29 2.73 -6.74
CA PRO A 39 -11.80 3.48 -7.88
C PRO A 39 -10.71 3.80 -8.91
N THR A 40 -10.88 3.27 -10.12
CA THR A 40 -9.93 3.42 -11.24
C THR A 40 -10.56 4.13 -12.44
N PHE A 41 -9.72 4.62 -13.33
CA PHE A 41 -10.18 5.36 -14.51
C PHE A 41 -10.88 4.46 -15.52
N LYS A 42 -11.95 4.97 -16.14
CA LYS A 42 -12.64 4.26 -17.22
C LYS A 42 -11.66 4.05 -18.38
N THR A 43 -11.44 2.79 -18.76
CA THR A 43 -10.48 2.36 -19.79
C THR A 43 -10.65 3.11 -21.12
N LYS A 44 -11.90 3.42 -21.51
CA LYS A 44 -12.20 4.26 -22.69
C LYS A 44 -11.67 5.70 -22.54
N THR A 45 -11.85 6.33 -21.38
CA THR A 45 -11.39 7.71 -21.13
C THR A 45 -9.86 7.79 -21.17
N ILE A 46 -9.16 6.77 -20.66
CA ILE A 46 -7.70 6.70 -20.80
C ILE A 46 -7.28 6.47 -22.25
N GLN A 47 -8.05 5.69 -23.03
CA GLN A 47 -7.78 5.50 -24.45
C GLN A 47 -7.89 6.82 -25.23
N GLU A 48 -8.97 7.58 -24.99
CA GLU A 48 -9.20 8.89 -25.61
C GLU A 48 -8.12 9.89 -25.16
N LEU A 49 -7.76 9.93 -23.87
CA LEU A 49 -6.70 10.78 -23.33
C LEU A 49 -5.32 10.51 -23.96
N MET A 50 -4.95 9.24 -24.12
CA MET A 50 -3.66 8.86 -24.71
C MET A 50 -3.62 9.15 -26.21
N LEU A 51 -4.73 8.94 -26.92
CA LEU A 51 -4.84 9.28 -28.35
C LEU A 51 -4.70 10.79 -28.62
N MET A 52 -5.12 11.67 -27.70
CA MET A 52 -4.87 13.11 -27.80
C MET A 52 -3.39 13.50 -27.65
N GLY A 53 -2.56 12.65 -27.02
CA GLY A 53 -1.14 12.91 -26.77
C GLY A 53 -0.17 12.33 -27.81
N PHE A 54 -0.63 11.46 -28.71
CA PHE A 54 0.24 10.83 -29.71
C PHE A 54 0.48 11.72 -30.94
N GLN A 55 1.73 11.74 -31.41
CA GLN A 55 2.15 12.55 -32.57
C GLN A 55 1.86 11.89 -33.93
N ASP A 56 1.69 10.56 -33.98
CA ASP A 56 1.24 9.81 -35.16
C ASP A 56 -0.12 9.17 -34.88
N GLU A 57 -1.12 9.49 -35.69
CA GLU A 57 -2.50 8.96 -35.65
C GLU A 57 -2.57 7.42 -35.75
N LYS A 58 -1.52 6.78 -36.26
CA LYS A 58 -1.41 5.31 -36.33
C LYS A 58 -1.04 4.65 -35.00
N THR A 59 -0.60 5.43 -34.02
CA THR A 59 -0.19 4.96 -32.69
C THR A 59 -1.37 4.36 -31.95
N LYS A 60 -1.22 3.13 -31.45
CA LYS A 60 -2.29 2.38 -30.78
C LYS A 60 -1.76 1.64 -29.56
N MET A 61 -2.51 1.73 -28.46
CA MET A 61 -2.27 0.92 -27.26
C MET A 61 -3.01 -0.42 -27.38
N ASN A 62 -2.39 -1.50 -26.92
CA ASN A 62 -3.08 -2.77 -26.71
C ASN A 62 -3.86 -2.76 -25.38
N ALA A 63 -4.78 -3.71 -25.21
CA ALA A 63 -5.69 -3.75 -24.05
C ALA A 63 -4.98 -3.94 -22.69
N GLN A 64 -3.79 -4.54 -22.64
CA GLN A 64 -3.06 -4.73 -21.38
C GLN A 64 -2.25 -3.48 -21.01
N ALA A 65 -1.57 -2.86 -21.99
CA ALA A 65 -0.94 -1.57 -21.82
C ALA A 65 -1.95 -0.50 -21.35
N LEU A 66 -3.13 -0.48 -21.96
CA LEU A 66 -4.20 0.46 -21.61
C LEU A 66 -4.72 0.26 -20.18
N LYS A 67 -4.84 -0.99 -19.70
CA LYS A 67 -5.15 -1.27 -18.29
C LYS A 67 -4.04 -0.81 -17.35
N LEU A 68 -2.77 -1.10 -17.67
CA LEU A 68 -1.62 -0.68 -16.88
C LEU A 68 -1.56 0.85 -16.76
N THR A 69 -1.86 1.59 -17.84
CA THR A 69 -1.93 3.06 -17.81
C THR A 69 -3.09 3.58 -16.94
N CYS A 70 -4.22 2.88 -16.84
CA CYS A 70 -5.28 3.24 -15.88
C CYS A 70 -4.75 3.19 -14.44
N GLU A 71 -3.98 2.15 -14.12
CA GLU A 71 -3.41 1.96 -12.78
C GLU A 71 -2.25 2.92 -12.48
N ILE A 72 -1.38 3.23 -13.46
CA ILE A 72 -0.32 4.25 -13.31
C ILE A 72 -0.95 5.62 -13.01
N LEU A 73 -2.00 6.02 -13.73
CA LEU A 73 -2.69 7.29 -13.49
C LEU A 73 -3.45 7.28 -12.15
N ARG A 74 -4.02 6.14 -11.73
CA ARG A 74 -4.65 5.98 -10.41
C ARG A 74 -3.63 6.14 -9.28
N LEU A 75 -2.43 5.57 -9.43
CA LEU A 75 -1.34 5.71 -8.48
C LEU A 75 -0.80 7.14 -8.42
N LEU A 76 -0.60 7.81 -9.56
CA LEU A 76 -0.20 9.22 -9.63
C LEU A 76 -1.18 10.14 -8.86
N ALA A 77 -2.50 9.93 -9.05
CA ALA A 77 -3.53 10.68 -8.35
C ALA A 77 -3.53 10.39 -6.83
N HIS A 78 -3.35 9.13 -6.43
CA HIS A 78 -3.24 8.75 -5.01
C HIS A 78 -1.98 9.31 -4.34
N GLU A 79 -0.83 9.28 -5.01
CA GLU A 79 0.44 9.83 -4.51
C GLU A 79 0.34 11.34 -4.30
N GLY A 80 -0.20 12.08 -5.28
CA GLY A 80 -0.43 13.52 -5.14
C GLY A 80 -1.33 13.87 -3.96
N ALA A 81 -2.44 13.14 -3.79
CA ALA A 81 -3.37 13.32 -2.68
C ALA A 81 -2.74 12.96 -1.32
N ALA A 82 -2.04 11.82 -1.23
CA ALA A 82 -1.42 11.34 0.00
C ALA A 82 -0.28 12.26 0.48
N ARG A 83 0.54 12.76 -0.44
CA ARG A 83 1.63 13.70 -0.15
C ARG A 83 1.10 15.07 0.28
N ALA A 84 0.07 15.59 -0.39
CA ALA A 84 -0.58 16.84 0.00
C ALA A 84 -1.28 16.71 1.38
N ALA A 85 -1.90 15.56 1.68
CA ALA A 85 -2.48 15.29 3.00
C ALA A 85 -1.41 15.15 4.11
N MET A 86 -0.28 14.52 3.81
CA MET A 86 0.87 14.47 4.73
C MET A 86 1.44 15.87 4.98
N GLN A 87 1.53 16.70 3.94
CA GLN A 87 2.03 18.08 4.04
C GLN A 87 1.12 18.96 4.89
N ALA A 88 -0.21 18.84 4.75
CA ALA A 88 -1.19 19.49 5.62
C ALA A 88 -0.97 19.11 7.10
N LYS A 89 -0.89 17.79 7.37
CA LYS A 89 -0.67 17.24 8.71
C LYS A 89 0.65 17.70 9.34
N LEU A 90 1.70 17.90 8.54
CA LEU A 90 2.99 18.42 8.99
C LEU A 90 2.96 19.94 9.28
N GLN A 91 2.02 20.68 8.69
CA GLN A 91 1.81 22.11 8.95
C GLN A 91 0.76 22.37 10.06
N GLY A 92 0.01 21.33 10.45
CA GLY A 92 -1.00 21.37 11.52
C GLY A 92 -2.42 21.63 11.01
N ASP A 93 -2.59 21.79 9.70
CA ASP A 93 -3.86 22.10 9.06
C ASP A 93 -4.84 20.93 9.07
N HIS A 94 -6.12 21.26 9.16
CA HIS A 94 -7.22 20.28 9.19
C HIS A 94 -7.75 19.91 7.78
N GLU A 95 -7.37 20.67 6.75
CA GLU A 95 -7.81 20.47 5.36
C GLU A 95 -6.62 20.56 4.39
N VAL A 96 -6.77 19.96 3.20
CA VAL A 96 -5.74 19.98 2.16
C VAL A 96 -5.95 21.20 1.25
N THR A 97 -5.03 22.17 1.33
CA THR A 97 -5.03 23.35 0.47
C THR A 97 -4.24 23.10 -0.82
N LEU A 98 -4.38 24.00 -1.80
CA LEU A 98 -3.57 23.99 -3.02
C LEU A 98 -2.06 24.07 -2.72
N GLU A 99 -1.67 24.90 -1.74
CA GLU A 99 -0.27 25.10 -1.34
C GLU A 99 0.39 23.79 -0.87
N HIS A 100 -0.39 22.87 -0.27
CA HIS A 100 0.11 21.57 0.18
C HIS A 100 0.46 20.63 -1.00
N LEU A 101 -0.28 20.74 -2.10
CA LEU A 101 0.02 20.04 -3.35
C LEU A 101 1.18 20.71 -4.09
N GLU A 102 1.20 22.04 -4.20
CA GLU A 102 2.26 22.81 -4.86
C GLU A 102 3.64 22.55 -4.24
N LYS A 103 3.73 22.45 -2.91
CA LYS A 103 4.96 22.06 -2.19
C LYS A 103 5.50 20.67 -2.59
N ASN A 104 4.62 19.75 -2.97
CA ASN A 104 4.97 18.37 -3.32
C ASN A 104 5.11 18.13 -4.83
N LEU A 105 4.51 18.99 -5.65
CA LEU A 105 4.44 18.85 -7.11
C LEU A 105 5.83 18.69 -7.77
N PRO A 106 6.90 19.41 -7.37
CA PRO A 106 8.22 19.22 -7.98
C PRO A 106 8.75 17.79 -7.85
N GLN A 107 8.60 17.14 -6.68
CA GLN A 107 9.04 15.75 -6.50
C GLN A 107 8.07 14.77 -7.16
N LEU A 108 6.76 15.04 -7.12
CA LEU A 108 5.76 14.21 -7.80
C LEU A 108 6.03 14.13 -9.32
N MET A 109 6.46 15.25 -9.94
CA MET A 109 6.85 15.28 -11.35
C MET A 109 8.21 14.63 -11.65
N LEU A 110 9.07 14.42 -10.64
CA LEU A 110 10.35 13.70 -10.78
C LEU A 110 10.21 12.19 -10.59
N ASP A 111 9.23 11.76 -9.78
CA ASP A 111 8.95 10.34 -9.53
C ASP A 111 8.18 9.68 -10.70
N PHE A 112 7.53 10.48 -11.55
CA PHE A 112 6.77 10.04 -12.73
C PHE A 112 7.25 10.76 -14.02
N PRO A 113 8.48 10.47 -14.50
CA PRO A 113 9.10 11.11 -15.68
C PRO A 113 8.64 10.54 -17.04
#